data_AF-E6YJS6-F1
#
_entry.id   AF-E6YJS6-F1
#
_cell.length_a   1.000
_cell.length_b   1.000
_cell.length_c   1.000
_cell.angle_alpha   90.00
_cell.angle_beta   90.00
_cell.angle_gamma   90.00
#
_symmetry.space_group_name_H-M   'P 1'
#
loop_
_entity.id
_entity.type
_entity.pdbx_description
1 polymer ?
#
loop_
_entity_poly.entity_id
_entity_poly.type
_entity_poly.pdbx_seq_one_letter_code
_entity_poly.pdbx_strand_id
1 'polypeptide(L)'
;MAMYEQDFILSNRRIPLWVKERKNARRFTLRVDIARQGIYLTTPLAVERRMIEWFIESHRSWIEKRFAHHGGMINESFHLKEGSRIPILGVLHIILRKEERGVAEIITGNAEQESQIVIYSRLEHLPRHVADVLKKQAKIIIAPLVVHYARKVGRKVKSISYKDTRSRWGSCSTDGRLSFSWRLIMAPKEVVEYVVAHEVAHLVEMNHGKRFWSLCEKLCPERKTYQAWLKKNGHTLQGINFH
;
A
#
# COMPACT_ATOMS: atom_id res chain seq x y z
N MET A 1 26.27 -9.10 -5.82
CA MET A 1 25.30 -8.63 -4.80
C MET A 1 24.85 -9.86 -4.04
N ALA A 2 25.16 -9.96 -2.75
CA ALA A 2 24.71 -11.08 -1.92
C ALA A 2 23.44 -10.66 -1.16
N MET A 3 22.42 -11.51 -1.20
CA MET A 3 21.24 -11.42 -0.35
C MET A 3 21.04 -12.79 0.27
N TYR A 4 20.99 -12.84 1.59
CA TYR A 4 20.71 -14.08 2.31
C TYR A 4 19.65 -13.82 3.37
N GLU A 5 18.96 -14.89 3.72
CA GLU A 5 17.84 -14.91 4.66
C GLU A 5 18.28 -15.57 5.96
N GLN A 6 17.88 -14.99 7.08
CA GLN A 6 18.06 -15.56 8.41
C GLN A 6 16.78 -15.37 9.23
N ASP A 7 16.60 -16.17 10.27
CA ASP A 7 15.49 -15.98 11.22
C ASP A 7 15.92 -15.04 12.33
N PHE A 8 15.09 -14.02 12.61
CA PHE A 8 15.21 -13.18 13.80
C PHE A 8 14.05 -13.49 14.77
N ILE A 9 14.37 -13.81 16.03
CA ILE A 9 13.35 -14.12 17.03
C ILE A 9 12.93 -12.86 17.76
N LEU A 10 11.64 -12.52 17.65
CA LEU A 10 11.01 -11.41 18.35
C LEU A 10 9.80 -11.92 19.12
N SER A 11 9.82 -11.79 20.46
CA SER A 11 8.70 -12.18 21.34
C SER A 11 8.15 -13.59 21.02
N ASN A 12 9.03 -14.60 20.95
CA ASN A 12 8.72 -15.99 20.60
C ASN A 12 8.24 -16.26 19.15
N ARG A 13 8.45 -15.35 18.20
CA ARG A 13 8.12 -15.56 16.78
C ARG A 13 9.33 -15.41 15.88
N ARG A 14 9.42 -16.25 14.85
CA ARG A 14 10.45 -16.15 13.80
C ARG A 14 10.02 -15.13 12.76
N ILE A 15 10.84 -14.12 12.56
CA ILE A 15 10.65 -13.05 11.59
C ILE A 15 11.76 -13.16 10.55
N PRO A 16 11.44 -13.25 9.24
CA PRO A 16 12.47 -13.28 8.21
C PRO A 16 13.29 -11.99 8.22
N LEU A 17 14.61 -12.16 8.28
CA LEU A 17 15.61 -11.12 8.17
C LEU A 17 16.33 -11.27 6.83
N TRP A 18 16.08 -10.34 5.91
CA TRP A 18 16.80 -10.24 4.64
C TRP A 18 17.98 -9.29 4.79
N VAL A 19 19.19 -9.85 4.74
CA VAL A 19 20.42 -9.06 4.74
C VAL A 19 20.87 -8.86 3.30
N LYS A 20 21.10 -7.60 2.94
CA LYS A 20 21.48 -7.19 1.59
C LYS A 20 22.77 -6.38 1.63
N GLU A 21 23.82 -6.95 1.07
CA GLU A 21 25.11 -6.28 0.98
C GLU A 21 25.16 -5.33 -0.23
N ARG A 22 25.69 -4.13 -0.03
CA ARG A 22 25.89 -3.14 -1.10
C ARG A 22 27.28 -2.51 -1.04
N LYS A 23 27.98 -2.53 -2.17
CA LYS A 23 29.32 -1.90 -2.36
C LYS A 23 29.36 -0.43 -1.94
N ASN A 24 28.27 0.31 -2.17
CA ASN A 24 28.21 1.75 -1.86
C ASN A 24 27.57 2.06 -0.50
N ALA A 25 27.17 1.04 0.27
CA ALA A 25 26.66 1.27 1.62
C ALA A 25 27.83 1.61 2.55
N ARG A 26 27.75 2.77 3.20
CA ARG A 26 28.73 3.22 4.20
C ARG A 26 28.26 3.02 5.64
N ARG A 27 27.03 2.56 5.83
CA ARG A 27 26.38 2.34 7.13
C ARG A 27 25.38 1.21 7.05
N PHE A 28 25.05 0.64 8.19
CA PHE A 28 23.90 -0.24 8.35
C PHE A 28 22.61 0.56 8.15
N THR A 29 21.65 0.00 7.42
CA THR A 29 20.31 0.59 7.27
C THR A 29 19.28 -0.50 7.53
N LEU A 30 18.56 -0.33 8.63
CA LEU A 30 17.49 -1.23 9.05
C LEU A 30 16.14 -0.70 8.57
N ARG A 31 15.31 -1.60 8.04
CA ARG A 31 13.92 -1.31 7.68
C ARG A 31 13.04 -2.47 8.13
N VAL A 32 11.88 -2.15 8.70
CA VAL A 32 10.84 -3.14 8.96
C VAL A 32 9.83 -3.04 7.82
N ASP A 33 9.63 -4.15 7.11
CA ASP A 33 8.55 -4.31 6.14
C ASP A 33 7.39 -5.02 6.82
N ILE A 34 6.44 -4.21 7.28
CA ILE A 34 5.23 -4.68 7.95
C ILE A 34 4.40 -5.57 7.02
N ALA A 35 4.40 -5.30 5.71
CA ALA A 35 3.61 -6.03 4.72
C ALA A 35 4.11 -7.45 4.48
N ARG A 36 5.43 -7.63 4.52
CA ARG A 36 6.07 -8.96 4.40
C ARG A 36 6.41 -9.58 5.76
N GLN A 37 5.99 -8.92 6.85
CA GLN A 37 6.31 -9.30 8.22
C GLN A 37 7.80 -9.62 8.40
N GLY A 38 8.68 -8.77 7.86
CA GLY A 38 10.10 -9.07 7.84
C GLY A 38 10.98 -7.85 7.96
N ILE A 39 12.26 -8.10 8.18
CA ILE A 39 13.27 -7.09 8.46
C ILE A 39 14.25 -7.06 7.29
N TYR A 40 14.50 -5.89 6.74
CA TYR A 40 15.53 -5.67 5.73
C TYR A 40 16.70 -4.95 6.36
N LEU A 41 17.87 -5.59 6.37
CA LEU A 41 19.13 -4.96 6.76
C LEU A 41 20.00 -4.76 5.53
N THR A 42 20.36 -3.51 5.23
CA THR A 42 21.39 -3.21 4.24
C THR A 42 22.72 -2.98 4.94
N THR A 43 23.79 -3.64 4.49
CA THR A 43 25.14 -3.55 5.08
C THR A 43 26.18 -3.17 4.02
N PRO A 44 27.33 -2.61 4.44
CA PRO A 44 28.57 -2.63 3.66
C PRO A 44 28.97 -4.07 3.27
N LEU A 45 29.93 -4.21 2.35
CA LEU A 45 30.47 -5.52 1.96
C LEU A 45 31.29 -6.14 3.10
N ALA A 46 31.27 -7.48 3.16
CA ALA A 46 32.15 -8.28 4.04
C ALA A 46 32.06 -7.93 5.54
N VAL A 47 30.87 -7.55 6.00
CA VAL A 47 30.62 -7.33 7.43
C VAL A 47 30.55 -8.68 8.15
N GLU A 48 31.23 -8.79 9.29
CA GLU A 48 31.16 -9.99 10.11
C GLU A 48 29.75 -10.25 10.64
N ARG A 49 29.35 -11.53 10.66
CA ARG A 49 28.04 -11.96 11.13
C ARG A 49 27.72 -11.48 12.56
N ARG A 50 28.71 -11.51 13.45
CA ARG A 50 28.56 -11.04 14.84
C ARG A 50 28.17 -9.56 14.92
N MET A 51 28.68 -8.73 14.01
CA MET A 51 28.36 -7.30 13.96
C MET A 51 26.93 -7.06 13.47
N ILE A 52 26.44 -7.91 12.56
CA ILE A 52 25.05 -7.89 12.10
C ILE A 52 24.11 -8.28 13.25
N GLU A 53 24.42 -9.37 13.96
CA GLU A 53 23.65 -9.85 15.12
C GLU A 53 23.61 -8.78 16.21
N TRP A 54 24.77 -8.23 16.60
CA TRP A 54 24.86 -7.13 17.56
C TRP A 54 24.05 -5.91 17.13
N PHE A 55 24.13 -5.51 15.86
CA PHE A 55 23.44 -4.33 15.35
C PHE A 55 21.92 -4.50 15.43
N ILE A 56 21.42 -5.67 15.02
CA ILE A 56 19.98 -5.97 15.08
C ILE A 56 19.51 -6.03 16.53
N GLU A 57 20.26 -6.70 17.40
CA GLU A 57 19.94 -6.82 18.82
C GLU A 57 19.88 -5.44 19.49
N SER A 58 20.86 -4.58 19.19
CA SER A 58 20.89 -3.19 19.68
C SER A 58 19.70 -2.34 19.20
N HIS A 59 19.02 -2.77 18.12
CA HIS A 59 17.81 -2.12 17.60
C HIS A 59 16.51 -2.90 17.94
N ARG A 60 16.57 -3.94 18.79
CA ARG A 60 15.42 -4.79 19.13
C ARG A 60 14.21 -3.96 19.58
N SER A 61 14.36 -3.09 20.57
CA SER A 61 13.24 -2.29 21.08
C SER A 61 12.65 -1.34 20.04
N TRP A 62 13.45 -0.90 19.04
CA TRP A 62 12.95 -0.12 17.91
C TRP A 62 12.15 -0.99 16.94
N ILE A 63 12.61 -2.21 16.67
CA ILE A 63 11.89 -3.20 15.85
C ILE A 63 10.57 -3.57 16.54
N GLU A 64 10.59 -3.88 17.83
CA GLU A 64 9.41 -4.19 18.64
C GLU A 64 8.39 -3.07 18.62
N LYS A 65 8.81 -1.82 18.90
CA LYS A 65 7.93 -0.65 18.81
C LYS A 65 7.35 -0.50 17.40
N ARG A 66 8.13 -0.77 16.35
CA ARG A 66 7.63 -0.71 14.97
C ARG A 66 6.58 -1.75 14.68
N PHE A 67 6.71 -2.99 15.17
CA PHE A 67 5.66 -3.99 15.04
C PHE A 67 4.45 -3.68 15.95
N ALA A 68 4.67 -3.27 17.20
CA ALA A 68 3.62 -2.97 18.17
C ALA A 68 2.75 -1.75 17.78
N HIS A 69 3.37 -0.67 17.27
CA HIS A 69 2.63 0.53 16.84
C HIS A 69 1.73 0.33 15.62
N HIS A 70 1.93 -0.76 14.85
CA HIS A 70 1.13 -1.06 13.65
C HIS A 70 0.10 -2.18 13.90
N GLY A 71 -0.29 -2.35 15.18
CA GLY A 71 -1.28 -3.32 15.63
C GLY A 71 -0.61 -4.61 16.11
N GLY A 72 -0.69 -4.88 17.42
CA GLY A 72 -0.11 -6.03 18.13
C GLY A 72 -0.62 -7.43 17.72
N MET A 73 -0.93 -7.63 16.45
CA MET A 73 -1.11 -8.94 15.85
C MET A 73 -0.24 -9.00 14.59
N ILE A 74 0.91 -9.67 14.71
CA ILE A 74 1.54 -10.32 13.56
C ILE A 74 0.48 -11.33 13.08
N ASN A 75 -0.31 -10.89 12.12
CA ASN A 75 -1.54 -11.53 11.70
C ASN A 75 -1.21 -12.58 10.64
N GLU A 76 -1.66 -13.82 10.83
CA GLU A 76 -1.83 -14.78 9.72
C GLU A 76 -2.81 -14.23 8.65
N SER A 77 -3.49 -13.11 8.95
CA SER A 77 -4.50 -12.42 8.15
C SER A 77 -4.00 -11.58 6.97
N PHE A 78 -2.68 -11.51 6.68
CA PHE A 78 -2.21 -10.78 5.49
C PHE A 78 -2.28 -11.60 4.19
N HIS A 79 -2.45 -12.92 4.28
CA HIS A 79 -2.68 -13.76 3.12
C HIS A 79 -4.18 -13.80 2.81
N LEU A 80 -4.54 -13.39 1.60
CA LEU A 80 -5.92 -13.48 1.14
C LEU A 80 -6.29 -14.94 0.92
N LYS A 81 -7.29 -15.40 1.67
CA LYS A 81 -7.93 -16.70 1.48
C LYS A 81 -9.42 -16.50 1.28
N GLU A 82 -10.10 -17.57 0.89
CA GLU A 82 -11.55 -17.60 0.88
C GLU A 82 -12.10 -17.25 2.28
N GLY A 83 -13.13 -16.40 2.33
CA GLY A 83 -13.68 -15.85 3.57
C GLY A 83 -12.93 -14.66 4.17
N SER A 84 -11.75 -14.29 3.63
CA SER A 84 -11.06 -13.05 4.02
C SER A 84 -11.92 -11.83 3.66
N ARG A 85 -11.75 -10.72 4.40
CA ARG A 85 -12.42 -9.45 4.13
C ARG A 85 -11.45 -8.44 3.54
N ILE A 86 -11.88 -7.74 2.50
CA ILE A 86 -11.08 -6.72 1.83
C ILE A 86 -11.90 -5.45 1.61
N PRO A 87 -11.38 -4.25 1.94
CA PRO A 87 -12.13 -3.04 1.71
C PRO A 87 -12.10 -2.62 0.24
N ILE A 88 -13.23 -2.14 -0.26
CA ILE A 88 -13.35 -1.43 -1.54
C ILE A 88 -14.08 -0.13 -1.23
N LEU A 89 -13.43 1.00 -1.50
CA LEU A 89 -13.90 2.33 -1.12
C LEU A 89 -14.23 2.46 0.39
N GLY A 90 -13.48 1.74 1.24
CA GLY A 90 -13.69 1.70 2.69
C GLY A 90 -14.76 0.72 3.18
N VAL A 91 -15.57 0.13 2.29
CA VAL A 91 -16.58 -0.89 2.63
C VAL A 91 -15.95 -2.27 2.59
N LEU A 92 -16.06 -3.05 3.66
CA LEU A 92 -15.53 -4.41 3.72
C LEU A 92 -16.36 -5.38 2.87
N HIS A 93 -15.67 -6.14 2.03
CA HIS A 93 -16.26 -7.19 1.20
C HIS A 93 -15.67 -8.54 1.59
N ILE A 94 -16.52 -9.54 1.84
CA ILE A 94 -16.06 -10.93 2.02
C ILE A 94 -15.68 -11.53 0.66
N ILE A 95 -14.55 -12.24 0.61
CA ILE A 95 -14.06 -12.91 -0.59
C ILE A 95 -14.71 -14.29 -0.67
N LEU A 96 -15.51 -14.50 -1.70
CA LEU A 96 -16.10 -15.79 -2.02
C LEU A 96 -15.43 -16.36 -3.27
N ARG A 97 -15.11 -17.65 -3.25
CA ARG A 97 -14.49 -18.32 -4.39
C ARG A 97 -15.48 -19.28 -5.01
N LYS A 98 -15.45 -19.36 -6.33
CA LYS A 98 -16.17 -20.38 -7.10
C LYS A 98 -15.21 -21.03 -8.08
N GLU A 99 -15.35 -22.35 -8.28
CA GLU A 99 -14.46 -23.11 -9.17
C GLU A 99 -14.90 -23.08 -10.64
N GLU A 100 -16.15 -22.70 -10.89
CA GLU A 100 -16.73 -22.61 -12.21
C GLU A 100 -16.15 -21.45 -13.03
N ARG A 101 -16.42 -21.44 -14.35
CA ARG A 101 -16.04 -20.31 -15.20
C ARG A 101 -16.98 -19.15 -14.96
N GLY A 102 -16.42 -17.97 -14.71
CA GLY A 102 -17.19 -16.73 -14.55
C GLY A 102 -16.30 -15.50 -14.57
N VAL A 103 -16.93 -14.34 -14.58
CA VAL A 103 -16.27 -13.04 -14.44
C VAL A 103 -16.44 -12.61 -12.99
N ALA A 104 -15.39 -12.06 -12.38
CA ALA A 104 -15.47 -11.61 -10.99
C ALA A 104 -16.57 -10.54 -10.79
N GLU A 105 -17.27 -10.65 -9.67
CA GLU A 105 -18.42 -9.82 -9.32
C GLU A 105 -18.16 -9.08 -8.00
N ILE A 106 -18.65 -7.84 -7.91
CA ILE A 106 -18.67 -7.07 -6.66
C ILE A 106 -20.13 -6.81 -6.35
N ILE A 107 -20.60 -7.35 -5.23
CA ILE A 107 -21.99 -7.28 -4.80
C ILE A 107 -22.03 -6.40 -3.56
N THR A 108 -22.75 -5.29 -3.64
CA THR A 108 -22.98 -4.43 -2.47
C THR A 108 -24.05 -5.07 -1.59
N GLY A 109 -23.70 -5.25 -0.32
CA GLY A 109 -24.61 -5.77 0.70
C GLY A 109 -25.66 -4.76 1.12
N ASN A 110 -26.56 -5.20 2.00
CA ASN A 110 -27.59 -4.37 2.62
C ASN A 110 -27.52 -4.53 4.15
N ALA A 111 -28.57 -4.12 4.88
CA ALA A 111 -28.58 -4.21 6.34
C ALA A 111 -28.47 -5.66 6.89
N GLU A 112 -28.84 -6.66 6.08
CA GLU A 112 -28.91 -8.07 6.49
C GLU A 112 -27.82 -8.93 5.84
N GLN A 113 -27.18 -8.44 4.77
CA GLN A 113 -26.20 -9.19 3.99
C GLN A 113 -24.91 -8.38 3.82
N GLU A 114 -23.77 -9.00 4.13
CA GLU A 114 -22.45 -8.39 3.90
C GLU A 114 -22.19 -8.16 2.41
N SER A 115 -21.41 -7.12 2.08
CA SER A 115 -20.90 -6.92 0.72
C SER A 115 -19.90 -8.03 0.36
N GLN A 116 -19.82 -8.39 -0.91
CA GLN A 116 -19.08 -9.56 -1.37
C GLN A 116 -18.26 -9.26 -2.62
N ILE A 117 -17.13 -9.94 -2.73
CA ILE A 117 -16.38 -10.06 -3.98
C ILE A 117 -16.32 -11.54 -4.36
N VAL A 118 -16.96 -11.90 -5.47
CA VAL A 118 -17.00 -13.27 -5.97
C VAL A 118 -15.89 -13.43 -7.00
N ILE A 119 -15.00 -14.39 -6.76
CA ILE A 119 -13.87 -14.70 -7.64
C ILE A 119 -14.02 -16.11 -8.17
N TYR A 120 -14.04 -16.21 -9.50
CA TYR A 120 -14.04 -17.48 -10.22
C TYR A 120 -12.58 -17.89 -10.48
N SER A 121 -12.05 -18.79 -9.66
CA SER A 121 -10.65 -19.24 -9.75
C SER A 121 -10.36 -20.52 -8.98
N ARG A 122 -9.27 -21.19 -9.36
CA ARG A 122 -8.59 -22.13 -8.46
C ARG A 122 -8.03 -21.40 -7.24
N LEU A 123 -7.85 -22.14 -6.15
CA LEU A 123 -7.41 -21.58 -4.87
C LEU A 123 -6.04 -20.89 -5.00
N GLU A 124 -5.09 -21.47 -5.74
CA GLU A 124 -3.74 -20.90 -5.90
C GLU A 124 -3.71 -19.56 -6.67
N HIS A 125 -4.79 -19.19 -7.35
CA HIS A 125 -4.89 -17.96 -8.14
C HIS A 125 -5.76 -16.89 -7.48
N LEU A 126 -6.43 -17.22 -6.36
CA LEU A 126 -7.37 -16.33 -5.69
C LEU A 126 -6.74 -14.96 -5.34
N PRO A 127 -5.57 -14.85 -4.69
CA PRO A 127 -4.99 -13.56 -4.34
C PRO A 127 -4.71 -12.67 -5.56
N ARG A 128 -4.20 -13.29 -6.63
CA ARG A 128 -3.92 -12.59 -7.89
C ARG A 128 -5.21 -12.07 -8.54
N HIS A 129 -6.25 -12.89 -8.61
CA HIS A 129 -7.52 -12.51 -9.22
C HIS A 129 -8.21 -11.40 -8.42
N VAL A 130 -8.16 -11.44 -7.08
CA VAL A 130 -8.63 -10.33 -6.24
C VAL A 130 -7.86 -9.05 -6.56
N ALA A 131 -6.52 -9.12 -6.69
CA ALA A 131 -5.72 -7.95 -7.07
C ALA A 131 -6.13 -7.37 -8.44
N ASP A 132 -6.43 -8.22 -9.41
CA ASP A 132 -6.82 -7.79 -10.75
C ASP A 132 -8.21 -7.11 -10.76
N VAL A 133 -9.14 -7.58 -9.92
CA VAL A 133 -10.42 -6.88 -9.69
C VAL A 133 -10.18 -5.51 -9.07
N LEU A 134 -9.34 -5.42 -8.02
CA LEU A 134 -9.04 -4.13 -7.39
C LEU A 134 -8.34 -3.16 -8.34
N LYS A 135 -7.40 -3.63 -9.17
CA LYS A 135 -6.78 -2.80 -10.22
C LYS A 135 -7.81 -2.28 -11.21
N LYS A 136 -8.76 -3.12 -11.62
CA LYS A 136 -9.86 -2.72 -12.52
C LYS A 136 -10.74 -1.65 -11.86
N GLN A 137 -11.11 -1.83 -10.59
CA GLN A 137 -11.89 -0.84 -9.85
C GLN A 137 -11.13 0.47 -9.63
N ALA A 138 -9.83 0.39 -9.30
CA ALA A 138 -8.97 1.56 -9.21
C ALA A 138 -9.00 2.37 -10.50
N LYS A 139 -8.92 1.70 -11.66
CA LYS A 139 -9.02 2.38 -12.96
C LYS A 139 -10.38 3.04 -13.19
N ILE A 140 -11.47 2.31 -12.93
CA ILE A 140 -12.85 2.79 -13.12
C ILE A 140 -13.13 4.03 -12.25
N ILE A 141 -12.67 4.04 -10.99
CA ILE A 141 -12.96 5.13 -10.05
C ILE A 141 -11.97 6.29 -10.20
N ILE A 142 -10.67 6.03 -10.31
CA ILE A 142 -9.66 7.09 -10.28
C ILE A 142 -9.62 7.88 -11.59
N ALA A 143 -9.80 7.24 -12.75
CA ALA A 143 -9.65 7.95 -14.03
C ALA A 143 -10.66 9.10 -14.19
N PRO A 144 -11.98 8.94 -13.90
CA PRO A 144 -12.93 10.05 -13.91
C PRO A 144 -12.59 11.15 -12.91
N LEU A 145 -12.11 10.79 -11.71
CA LEU A 145 -11.69 11.78 -10.71
C LEU A 145 -10.51 12.62 -11.20
N VAL A 146 -9.52 11.99 -11.84
CA VAL A 146 -8.38 12.69 -12.44
C VAL A 146 -8.87 13.71 -13.48
N VAL A 147 -9.78 13.30 -14.37
CA VAL A 147 -10.36 14.20 -15.39
C VAL A 147 -11.09 15.37 -14.73
N HIS A 148 -11.90 15.09 -13.72
CA HIS A 148 -12.66 16.11 -12.99
C HIS A 148 -11.75 17.16 -12.33
N TYR A 149 -10.75 16.73 -11.57
CA TYR A 149 -9.83 17.65 -10.90
C TYR A 149 -8.89 18.35 -11.89
N ALA A 150 -8.44 17.67 -12.95
CA ALA A 150 -7.59 18.26 -13.98
C ALA A 150 -8.30 19.43 -14.69
N ARG A 151 -9.61 19.26 -14.96
CA ARG A 151 -10.48 20.32 -15.46
C ARG A 151 -10.59 21.49 -14.48
N LYS A 152 -10.78 21.23 -13.18
CA LYS A 152 -10.83 22.28 -12.14
C LYS A 152 -9.56 23.14 -12.08
N VAL A 153 -8.40 22.57 -12.39
CA VAL A 153 -7.11 23.29 -12.38
C VAL A 153 -6.67 23.78 -13.77
N GLY A 154 -7.46 23.52 -14.82
CA GLY A 154 -7.13 23.93 -16.18
C GLY A 154 -5.88 23.26 -16.77
N ARG A 155 -5.54 22.03 -16.34
CA ARG A 155 -4.36 21.29 -16.81
C ARG A 155 -4.75 20.00 -17.54
N LYS A 156 -3.89 19.57 -18.47
CA LYS A 156 -4.01 18.28 -19.15
C LYS A 156 -3.14 17.24 -18.45
N VAL A 157 -3.62 16.00 -18.42
CA VAL A 157 -2.86 14.84 -17.93
C VAL A 157 -2.33 14.08 -19.13
N LYS A 158 -1.03 13.76 -19.13
CA LYS A 158 -0.37 13.05 -20.23
C LYS A 158 -0.70 11.56 -20.23
N SER A 159 -0.68 10.94 -19.05
CA SER A 159 -1.03 9.53 -18.88
C SER A 159 -1.33 9.22 -17.42
N ILE A 160 -2.14 8.19 -17.18
CA ILE A 160 -2.39 7.64 -15.85
C ILE A 160 -1.88 6.20 -15.82
N SER A 161 -1.18 5.83 -14.76
CA SER A 161 -0.73 4.45 -14.52
C SER A 161 -1.09 3.97 -13.12
N TYR A 162 -1.24 2.65 -12.99
CA TYR A 162 -1.61 1.99 -11.74
C TYR A 162 -0.53 0.96 -11.40
N LYS A 163 0.13 1.14 -10.26
CA LYS A 163 1.31 0.35 -9.85
C LYS A 163 1.07 -0.30 -8.50
N ASP A 164 1.81 -1.36 -8.19
CA ASP A 164 1.81 -1.93 -6.83
C ASP A 164 2.86 -1.26 -5.93
N THR A 165 2.85 0.07 -5.88
CA THR A 165 3.78 0.81 -5.01
C THR A 165 3.26 0.82 -3.58
N ARG A 166 4.11 0.41 -2.64
CA ARG A 166 3.84 0.41 -1.19
C ARG A 166 4.47 1.58 -0.44
N SER A 167 5.37 2.34 -1.06
CA SER A 167 6.03 3.49 -0.41
C SER A 167 5.26 4.80 -0.55
N ARG A 168 4.32 4.88 -1.49
CA ARG A 168 3.51 6.08 -1.78
C ARG A 168 2.19 5.71 -2.45
N TRP A 169 1.18 6.56 -2.26
CA TRP A 169 -0.16 6.40 -2.83
C TRP A 169 -0.29 6.94 -4.25
N GLY A 170 0.49 7.97 -4.58
CA GLY A 170 0.51 8.60 -5.88
C GLY A 170 1.85 9.26 -6.19
N SER A 171 1.99 9.71 -7.43
CA SER A 171 3.05 10.63 -7.86
C SER A 171 2.68 11.29 -9.19
N CYS A 172 3.17 12.51 -9.40
CA CYS A 172 3.12 13.24 -10.67
C CYS A 172 4.54 13.51 -11.17
N SER A 173 4.81 13.28 -12.46
CA SER A 173 6.03 13.76 -13.11
C SER A 173 5.88 15.22 -13.55
N THR A 174 7.01 15.90 -13.78
CA THR A 174 7.03 17.26 -14.34
C THR A 174 6.39 17.35 -15.73
N ASP A 175 6.35 16.25 -16.48
CA ASP A 175 5.71 16.17 -17.80
C ASP A 175 4.25 15.70 -17.76
N GLY A 176 3.64 15.70 -16.57
CA GLY A 176 2.20 15.49 -16.39
C GLY A 176 1.73 14.03 -16.44
N ARG A 177 2.62 13.06 -16.15
CA ARG A 177 2.23 11.66 -15.97
C ARG A 177 1.89 11.39 -14.51
N LEU A 178 0.69 10.87 -14.27
CA LEU A 178 0.23 10.46 -12.95
C LEU A 178 0.40 8.95 -12.76
N SER A 179 0.86 8.55 -11.59
CA SER A 179 0.95 7.15 -11.18
C SER A 179 0.34 6.97 -9.82
N PHE A 180 -0.63 6.05 -9.69
CA PHE A 180 -1.29 5.73 -8.44
C PHE A 180 -0.95 4.31 -7.99
N SER A 181 -0.89 4.08 -6.68
CA SER A 181 -0.97 2.74 -6.14
C SER A 181 -2.38 2.20 -6.37
N TRP A 182 -2.54 1.06 -7.06
CA TRP A 182 -3.89 0.51 -7.28
C TRP A 182 -4.58 0.14 -5.97
N ARG A 183 -3.80 -0.11 -4.90
CA ARG A 183 -4.29 -0.36 -3.54
C ARG A 183 -5.08 0.80 -2.96
N LEU A 184 -4.95 2.00 -3.52
CA LEU A 184 -5.69 3.19 -3.09
C LEU A 184 -7.20 2.95 -3.12
N ILE A 185 -7.70 2.11 -4.04
CA ILE A 185 -9.11 1.75 -4.13
C ILE A 185 -9.68 1.14 -2.85
N MET A 186 -8.83 0.62 -1.96
CA MET A 186 -9.24 0.05 -0.68
C MET A 186 -9.46 1.11 0.42
N ALA A 187 -9.02 2.35 0.20
CA ALA A 187 -9.28 3.46 1.12
C ALA A 187 -10.73 4.00 0.95
N PRO A 188 -11.30 4.67 1.96
CA PRO A 188 -12.57 5.38 1.83
C PRO A 188 -12.61 6.30 0.61
N LYS A 189 -13.79 6.45 0.00
CA LYS A 189 -13.99 7.23 -1.23
C LYS A 189 -13.37 8.63 -1.15
N GLU A 190 -13.59 9.33 -0.04
CA GLU A 190 -13.11 10.70 0.18
C GLU A 190 -11.58 10.74 0.27
N VAL A 191 -10.96 9.68 0.80
CA VAL A 191 -9.50 9.52 0.85
C VAL A 191 -8.94 9.27 -0.55
N VAL A 192 -9.62 8.47 -1.39
CA VAL A 192 -9.25 8.28 -2.80
C VAL A 192 -9.29 9.61 -3.54
N GLU A 193 -10.40 10.35 -3.40
CA GLU A 193 -10.59 11.67 -4.01
C GLU A 193 -9.50 12.66 -3.58
N TYR A 194 -9.15 12.69 -2.29
CA TYR A 194 -8.07 13.50 -1.77
C TYR A 194 -6.72 13.20 -2.43
N VAL A 195 -6.32 11.92 -2.52
CA VAL A 195 -5.05 11.55 -3.15
C VAL A 195 -5.06 11.94 -4.63
N VAL A 196 -6.18 11.75 -5.33
CA VAL A 196 -6.28 12.18 -6.73
C VAL A 196 -6.15 13.69 -6.87
N ALA A 197 -6.83 14.47 -6.02
CA ALA A 197 -6.71 15.93 -6.00
C ALA A 197 -5.27 16.38 -5.69
N HIS A 198 -4.57 15.69 -4.78
CA HIS A 198 -3.17 15.96 -4.44
C HIS A 198 -2.26 15.75 -5.65
N GLU A 199 -2.38 14.61 -6.33
CA GLU A 199 -1.55 14.34 -7.51
C GLU A 199 -1.86 15.25 -8.68
N VAL A 200 -3.12 15.67 -8.85
CA VAL A 200 -3.51 16.66 -9.86
C VAL A 200 -2.99 18.06 -9.51
N ALA A 201 -2.93 18.44 -8.23
CA ALA A 201 -2.37 19.72 -7.82
C ALA A 201 -0.90 19.87 -8.24
N HIS A 202 -0.16 18.75 -8.35
CA HIS A 202 1.21 18.75 -8.86
C HIS A 202 1.34 19.18 -10.33
N LEU A 203 0.27 19.09 -11.14
CA LEU A 203 0.27 19.64 -12.51
C LEU A 203 0.37 21.18 -12.52
N VAL A 204 0.12 21.84 -11.39
CA VAL A 204 0.22 23.30 -11.23
C VAL A 204 1.46 23.69 -10.43
N GLU A 205 1.73 22.97 -9.33
CA GLU A 205 2.83 23.27 -8.42
C GLU A 205 3.53 21.97 -7.98
N MET A 206 4.77 21.77 -8.43
CA MET A 206 5.50 20.52 -8.16
C MET A 206 6.00 20.42 -6.72
N ASN A 207 6.23 21.56 -6.05
CA ASN A 207 6.79 21.60 -4.71
C ASN A 207 5.69 21.75 -3.65
N HIS A 208 5.78 21.02 -2.53
CA HIS A 208 4.83 21.07 -1.40
C HIS A 208 4.92 22.37 -0.56
N GLY A 209 5.12 23.52 -1.19
CA GLY A 209 5.12 24.84 -0.55
C GLY A 209 3.70 25.40 -0.31
N LYS A 210 3.62 26.65 0.16
CA LYS A 210 2.34 27.31 0.50
C LYS A 210 1.32 27.26 -0.66
N ARG A 211 1.75 27.56 -1.89
CA ARG A 211 0.90 27.57 -3.08
C ARG A 211 0.26 26.20 -3.35
N PHE A 212 1.04 25.13 -3.23
CA PHE A 212 0.55 23.77 -3.42
C PHE A 212 -0.52 23.41 -2.39
N TRP A 213 -0.27 23.70 -1.12
CA TRP A 213 -1.23 23.39 -0.05
C TRP A 213 -2.51 24.22 -0.15
N SER A 214 -2.40 25.50 -0.52
CA SER A 214 -3.57 26.33 -0.81
C SER A 214 -4.39 25.79 -1.97
N LEU A 215 -3.75 25.26 -3.02
CA LEU A 215 -4.47 24.59 -4.12
C LEU A 215 -5.14 23.30 -3.65
N CYS A 216 -4.44 22.45 -2.89
CA CYS A 216 -5.02 21.24 -2.32
C CYS A 216 -6.25 21.53 -1.47
N GLU A 217 -6.22 22.57 -0.63
CA GLU A 217 -7.37 22.97 0.20
C GLU A 217 -8.54 23.48 -0.62
N LYS A 218 -8.29 24.17 -1.74
CA LYS A 218 -9.35 24.57 -2.69
C LYS A 218 -9.98 23.36 -3.39
N LEU A 219 -9.19 22.35 -3.74
CA LEU A 219 -9.69 21.14 -4.40
C LEU A 219 -10.40 20.19 -3.44
N CYS A 220 -9.91 20.11 -2.19
CA CYS A 220 -10.38 19.21 -1.15
C CYS A 220 -10.23 19.89 0.23
N PRO A 221 -11.28 20.59 0.71
CA PRO A 221 -11.22 21.36 1.96
C PRO A 221 -10.87 20.51 3.19
N GLU A 222 -11.38 19.28 3.26
CA GLU A 222 -11.15 18.34 4.36
C GLU A 222 -9.81 17.58 4.27
N ARG A 223 -8.87 18.02 3.42
CA ARG A 223 -7.61 17.31 3.16
C ARG A 223 -6.84 16.85 4.40
N LYS A 224 -6.91 17.61 5.50
CA LYS A 224 -6.18 17.30 6.75
C LYS A 224 -6.74 16.04 7.40
N THR A 225 -8.06 15.85 7.36
CA THR A 225 -8.75 14.65 7.85
C THR A 225 -8.31 13.42 7.06
N TYR A 226 -8.31 13.52 5.73
CA TYR A 226 -7.95 12.40 4.85
C TYR A 226 -6.46 12.09 4.89
N GLN A 227 -5.60 13.09 5.04
CA GLN A 227 -4.17 12.92 5.28
C GLN A 227 -3.90 12.20 6.60
N ALA A 228 -4.61 12.58 7.68
CA ALA A 228 -4.51 11.90 8.97
C ALA A 228 -4.98 10.43 8.86
N TRP A 229 -6.06 10.18 8.12
CA TRP A 229 -6.54 8.83 7.85
C TRP A 229 -5.47 7.98 7.14
N LEU A 230 -4.83 8.50 6.08
CA LEU A 230 -3.76 7.76 5.38
C LEU A 230 -2.55 7.50 6.26
N LYS A 231 -2.17 8.44 7.12
CA LYS A 231 -1.08 8.24 8.08
C LYS A 231 -1.40 7.13 9.08
N LYS A 232 -2.65 7.07 9.55
CA LYS A 232 -3.12 6.07 10.53
C LYS A 232 -3.33 4.70 9.90
N ASN A 233 -3.97 4.63 8.73
CA ASN A 233 -4.50 3.37 8.17
C ASN A 233 -3.76 2.91 6.91
N GLY A 234 -2.99 3.76 6.25
CA GLY A 234 -2.45 3.44 4.92
C GLY A 234 -1.55 2.20 4.90
N HIS A 235 -0.77 1.98 5.97
CA HIS A 235 0.11 0.82 6.07
C HIS A 235 -0.67 -0.51 6.11
N THR A 236 -1.90 -0.55 6.64
CA THR A 236 -2.70 -1.78 6.70
C THR A 236 -3.11 -2.22 5.30
N LEU A 237 -3.50 -1.26 4.46
CA LEU A 237 -3.86 -1.48 3.05
C LEU A 237 -2.64 -1.90 2.19
N GLN A 238 -1.50 -1.23 2.40
CA GLN A 238 -0.24 -1.58 1.72
C GLN A 238 0.29 -2.95 2.18
N GLY A 239 -0.08 -3.33 3.42
CA GLY A 239 0.28 -4.58 4.09
C GLY A 239 -0.26 -5.84 3.43
N ILE A 240 -1.43 -5.77 2.79
CA ILE A 240 -2.14 -6.95 2.28
C ILE A 240 -1.27 -7.70 1.26
N ASN A 241 -1.11 -9.01 1.42
CA ASN A 241 -0.39 -9.84 0.47
C ASN A 241 -1.34 -10.39 -0.61
N PHE A 242 -0.97 -10.16 -1.87
CA PHE A 242 -1.70 -10.62 -3.06
C PHE A 242 -0.87 -11.61 -3.89
N HIS A 243 0.22 -12.11 -3.32
CA HIS A 243 1.18 -13.03 -3.94
C HIS A 243 1.29 -14.30 -3.12
#